data_AF-A0A529M6H6-F1
#
_entry.id   AF-A0A529M6H6-F1
#
_cell.length_a   1.000
_cell.length_b   1.000
_cell.length_c   1.000
_cell.angle_alpha   90.00
_cell.angle_beta   90.00
_cell.angle_gamma   90.00
#
_symmetry.space_group_name_H-M   'P 1'
#
loop_
_entity.id
_entity.type
_entity.pdbx_description
1 polymer ?
#
loop_
_entity_poly.entity_id
_entity_poly.type
_entity_poly.pdbx_seq_one_letter_code
_entity_poly.pdbx_strand_id
1 'polypeptide(L)'
;MTSANSTALRFAFAGMIAMAIAMGIGRFVYTPILPGMMQELHLSPADAGWIASANYLGYLVGALAAAGGWAHGRERLLMLAGLGASAVLAALMGLTEAMAAFLAIRFLAGLASAFVMV
;
A
#
# COMPACT_ATOMS: atom_id res chain seq x y z
N MET A 1 22.16 -15.64 25.86
CA MET A 1 20.82 -16.17 25.52
C MET A 1 19.84 -15.00 25.49
N THR A 2 19.78 -14.24 24.39
CA THR A 2 18.65 -13.34 24.15
C THR A 2 17.41 -14.21 23.98
N SER A 3 16.53 -14.19 24.98
CA SER A 3 15.35 -15.03 25.06
C SER A 3 14.54 -14.93 23.76
N ALA A 4 14.16 -16.08 23.19
CA ALA A 4 13.38 -16.16 21.96
C ALA A 4 12.13 -15.24 21.98
N ASN A 5 11.60 -14.95 23.17
CA ASN A 5 10.53 -13.98 23.42
C ASN A 5 10.86 -12.55 23.00
N SER A 6 12.09 -12.06 23.20
CA SER A 6 12.47 -10.69 22.81
C SER A 6 12.49 -10.54 21.28
N THR A 7 12.91 -11.59 20.58
CA THR A 7 12.94 -11.61 19.10
C THR A 7 11.53 -11.72 18.51
N ALA A 8 10.68 -12.58 19.09
CA ALA A 8 9.27 -12.69 18.66
C ALA A 8 8.51 -11.38 18.85
N LEU A 9 8.67 -10.73 20.01
CA LEU A 9 8.01 -9.44 20.29
C LEU A 9 8.49 -8.35 19.32
N ARG A 10 9.79 -8.30 19.00
CA ARG A 10 10.34 -7.37 18.00
C ARG A 10 9.72 -7.58 16.63
N PHE A 11 9.57 -8.81 16.17
CA PHE A 11 8.93 -9.09 14.88
C PHE A 11 7.44 -8.77 14.89
N ALA A 12 6.75 -9.04 16.00
CA ALA A 12 5.34 -8.67 16.15
C ALA A 12 5.14 -7.15 16.05
N PHE A 13 5.95 -6.36 16.75
CA PHE A 13 5.90 -4.90 16.65
C PHE A 13 6.30 -4.39 15.26
N ALA A 14 7.36 -4.97 14.66
CA ALA A 14 7.77 -4.58 13.30
C ALA A 14 6.67 -4.89 12.27
N GLY A 15 6.03 -6.06 12.34
CA GLY A 15 4.91 -6.42 11.50
C GLY A 15 3.69 -5.54 11.73
N MET A 16 3.37 -5.22 12.98
CA MET A 16 2.29 -4.28 13.33
C MET A 16 2.52 -2.90 12.70
N ILE A 17 3.73 -2.35 12.82
CA ILE A 17 4.09 -1.06 12.22
C ILE A 17 4.04 -1.14 10.69
N ALA A 18 4.59 -2.20 10.11
CA ALA A 18 4.57 -2.40 8.67
C ALA A 18 3.13 -2.44 8.12
N MET A 19 2.23 -3.15 8.80
CA MET A 19 0.82 -3.21 8.45
C MET A 19 0.09 -1.88 8.65
N ALA A 20 0.38 -1.15 9.74
CA ALA A 20 -0.18 0.18 9.96
C ALA A 20 0.20 1.15 8.83
N ILE A 21 1.43 1.09 8.33
CA ILE A 21 1.88 1.91 7.21
C ILE A 21 1.24 1.43 5.90
N ALA A 22 1.41 0.16 5.53
CA ALA A 22 1.00 -0.34 4.21
C ALA A 22 -0.51 -0.38 4.02
N MET A 23 -1.27 -0.76 5.06
CA MET A 23 -2.73 -0.85 5.00
C MET A 23 -3.40 0.41 5.56
N GLY A 24 -2.99 0.87 6.73
CA GLY A 24 -3.57 2.06 7.34
C GLY A 24 -3.38 3.28 6.46
N ILE A 25 -2.13 3.61 6.15
CA ILE A 25 -1.81 4.77 5.31
C ILE A 25 -2.05 4.47 3.83
N GLY A 26 -1.50 3.38 3.30
CA GLY A 26 -1.57 3.10 1.87
C GLY A 26 -2.98 2.86 1.30
N ARG A 27 -3.91 2.33 2.12
CA ARG A 27 -5.26 1.96 1.67
C ARG A 27 -6.36 2.73 2.39
N PHE A 28 -6.32 2.81 3.72
CA PHE A 28 -7.45 3.32 4.50
C PHE A 28 -7.48 4.84 4.68
N VAL A 29 -6.34 5.53 4.59
CA VAL A 29 -6.31 7.01 4.61
C VAL A 29 -7.08 7.63 3.45
N TYR A 30 -7.28 6.92 2.34
CA TYR A 30 -8.05 7.45 1.22
C TYR A 30 -9.49 7.83 1.58
N THR A 31 -10.16 7.02 2.40
CA THR A 31 -11.58 7.23 2.73
C THR A 31 -11.85 8.59 3.41
N PRO A 32 -11.11 9.00 4.46
CA PRO A 32 -11.33 10.30 5.09
C PRO A 32 -10.87 11.49 4.23
N ILE A 33 -9.88 11.33 3.35
CA ILE A 33 -9.42 12.44 2.47
C ILE A 33 -10.29 12.61 1.23
N LEU A 34 -11.01 11.56 0.81
CA LEU A 34 -11.76 11.52 -0.43
C LEU A 34 -12.79 12.65 -0.57
N PRO A 35 -13.60 13.01 0.46
CA PRO A 35 -14.55 14.11 0.34
C PRO A 35 -13.86 15.44 0.01
N GLY A 36 -12.70 15.72 0.60
CA GLY A 36 -11.91 16.92 0.30
C GLY A 36 -11.35 16.90 -1.12
N MET A 37 -10.77 15.77 -1.53
CA MET A 37 -10.30 15.58 -2.91
C MET A 37 -11.41 15.77 -3.94
N MET A 38 -12.61 15.26 -3.70
CA MET A 38 -13.74 15.42 -4.60
C MET A 38 -14.19 16.87 -4.72
N GLN A 39 -14.15 17.62 -3.62
CA GLN A 39 -14.49 19.05 -3.61
C GLN A 39 -13.44 19.89 -4.34
N GLU A 40 -12.16 19.67 -4.06
CA GLU A 40 -11.06 20.48 -4.60
C GLU A 40 -10.72 20.15 -6.05
N LEU A 41 -10.77 18.87 -6.43
CA LEU A 41 -10.39 18.39 -7.76
C LEU A 41 -11.60 18.12 -8.68
N HIS A 42 -12.81 18.49 -8.23
CA HIS A 42 -14.07 18.29 -8.95
C HIS A 42 -14.30 16.84 -9.42
N LEU A 43 -13.85 15.85 -8.63
CA LEU A 43 -13.99 14.44 -8.97
C LEU A 43 -15.45 13.98 -8.79
N SER A 44 -15.96 13.24 -9.77
CA SER A 44 -17.26 12.59 -9.62
C SER A 44 -17.18 11.38 -8.67
N PRO A 45 -18.32 10.89 -8.15
CA PRO A 45 -18.35 9.63 -7.41
C PRO A 45 -17.82 8.43 -8.22
N ALA A 46 -18.01 8.44 -9.55
CA ALA A 46 -17.51 7.40 -10.43
C ALA A 46 -15.97 7.44 -10.50
N ASP A 47 -15.38 8.62 -10.62
CA ASP A 47 -13.94 8.87 -10.61
C ASP A 47 -13.28 8.37 -9.32
N ALA A 48 -13.88 8.71 -8.19
CA ALA A 48 -13.48 8.22 -6.88
C ALA A 48 -13.49 6.67 -6.79
N GLY A 49 -14.51 6.06 -7.40
CA GLY A 49 -14.65 4.60 -7.51
C GLY A 49 -13.58 3.95 -8.39
N TRP A 50 -13.19 4.59 -9.50
CA TRP A 50 -12.09 4.11 -10.34
C TRP A 50 -10.75 4.14 -9.60
N ILE A 51 -10.45 5.23 -8.89
CA ILE A 51 -9.23 5.37 -8.07
C ILE A 51 -9.18 4.29 -6.98
N ALA A 52 -10.30 4.01 -6.30
CA ALA A 52 -10.38 2.94 -5.31
C ALA A 52 -10.19 1.54 -5.94
N SER A 53 -10.88 1.28 -7.05
CA SER A 53 -10.83 0.00 -7.77
C SER A 53 -9.42 -0.31 -8.28
N ALA A 54 -8.70 0.71 -8.77
CA ALA A 54 -7.32 0.56 -9.22
C ALA A 54 -6.42 0.03 -8.09
N ASN A 55 -6.59 0.51 -6.86
CA ASN A 55 -5.85 0.02 -5.69
C ASN A 55 -6.16 -1.45 -5.38
N TYR A 56 -7.43 -1.85 -5.42
CA TYR A 56 -7.82 -3.24 -5.19
C TYR A 56 -7.32 -4.18 -6.29
N LEU A 57 -7.34 -3.73 -7.53
CA LEU A 57 -6.79 -4.49 -8.65
C LEU A 57 -5.28 -4.69 -8.49
N GLY A 58 -4.53 -3.63 -8.18
CA GLY A 58 -3.09 -3.73 -7.95
C GLY A 58 -2.75 -4.68 -6.81
N TYR A 59 -3.54 -4.61 -5.74
CA TYR A 59 -3.39 -5.50 -4.60
C TYR A 59 -3.65 -6.98 -4.96
N LEU A 60 -4.70 -7.27 -5.73
CA LEU A 60 -4.98 -8.62 -6.23
C LEU A 60 -3.81 -9.15 -7.07
N VAL A 61 -3.32 -8.33 -8.01
CA VAL A 61 -2.17 -8.69 -8.85
C VAL A 61 -0.93 -8.95 -8.00
N GLY A 62 -0.69 -8.12 -6.98
CA GLY A 62 0.47 -8.26 -6.09
C GLY A 62 0.40 -9.53 -5.24
N ALA A 63 -0.78 -9.86 -4.73
CA ALA A 63 -0.99 -11.09 -3.95
C ALA A 63 -0.78 -12.33 -4.82
N LEU A 64 -1.30 -12.35 -6.05
CA LEU A 64 -1.07 -13.44 -7.00
C LEU A 64 0.40 -13.55 -7.39
N ALA A 65 1.10 -12.41 -7.58
CA ALA A 65 2.52 -12.40 -7.85
C ALA A 65 3.31 -12.97 -6.67
N ALA A 66 2.99 -12.58 -5.43
CA ALA A 66 3.66 -13.06 -4.22
C ALA A 66 3.46 -14.57 -3.97
N ALA A 67 2.31 -15.13 -4.38
CA ALA A 67 1.97 -16.54 -4.18
C ALA A 67 2.90 -17.54 -4.90
N GLY A 68 3.68 -17.10 -5.89
CA GLY A 68 4.52 -17.96 -6.74
C GLY A 68 5.80 -18.51 -6.09
N GLY A 69 6.04 -18.30 -4.79
CA GLY A 69 7.17 -18.89 -4.05
C GLY A 69 8.57 -18.34 -4.38
N TRP A 70 8.72 -17.52 -5.43
CA TRP A 70 9.98 -16.90 -5.86
C TRP A 70 10.59 -15.94 -4.81
N ALA A 71 9.76 -15.48 -3.87
CA ALA A 71 10.15 -14.57 -2.80
C ALA A 71 10.93 -15.27 -1.66
N HIS A 72 11.06 -16.61 -1.68
CA HIS A 72 11.79 -17.36 -0.66
C HIS A 72 13.23 -16.83 -0.49
N GLY A 73 13.58 -16.46 0.74
CA GLY A 73 14.87 -15.88 1.10
C GLY A 73 15.04 -14.39 0.77
N ARG A 74 14.01 -13.73 0.22
CA ARG A 74 14.01 -12.28 -0.11
C ARG A 74 12.85 -11.52 0.55
N GLU A 75 12.11 -12.17 1.45
CA GLU A 75 10.88 -11.67 2.07
C GLU A 75 11.11 -10.32 2.76
N ARG A 76 12.18 -10.23 3.57
CA ARG A 76 12.53 -8.99 4.27
C ARG A 76 12.82 -7.84 3.32
N LEU A 77 13.51 -8.11 2.21
CA LEU A 77 13.84 -7.08 1.22
C LEU A 77 12.59 -6.63 0.48
N LEU A 78 11.71 -7.56 0.09
CA LEU A 78 10.45 -7.26 -0.59
C LEU A 78 9.50 -6.48 0.32
N MET A 79 9.39 -6.85 1.60
CA MET A 79 8.61 -6.11 2.59
C MET A 79 9.11 -4.66 2.74
N LEU A 80 10.42 -4.46 2.89
CA LEU A 80 10.99 -3.11 3.02
C LEU A 80 10.86 -2.29 1.72
N ALA A 81 11.05 -2.93 0.57
CA ALA A 81 10.84 -2.29 -0.73
C ALA A 81 9.37 -1.90 -0.92
N GLY A 82 8.42 -2.76 -0.53
CA GLY A 82 6.99 -2.47 -0.53
C GLY A 82 6.65 -1.28 0.36
N LEU A 83 7.17 -1.23 1.59
CA LEU A 83 7.00 -0.07 2.48
C LEU A 83 7.55 1.23 1.89
N GLY A 84 8.77 1.19 1.34
CA GLY A 84 9.38 2.34 0.69
C GLY A 84 8.58 2.81 -0.52
N ALA A 85 8.13 1.87 -1.36
CA ALA A 85 7.29 2.16 -2.51
C ALA A 85 5.95 2.78 -2.09
N SER A 86 5.27 2.22 -1.07
CA SER A 86 4.00 2.77 -0.56
C SER A 86 4.17 4.20 -0.03
N ALA A 87 5.28 4.50 0.67
CA ALA A 87 5.56 5.84 1.15
C ALA A 87 5.80 6.84 0.00
N VAL A 88 6.61 6.46 -1.00
CA VAL A 88 6.88 7.30 -2.17
C VAL A 88 5.60 7.53 -2.99
N LEU A 89 4.82 6.49 -3.23
CA LEU A 89 3.57 6.58 -3.98
C LEU A 89 2.52 7.43 -3.27
N ALA A 90 2.44 7.34 -1.93
CA ALA A 90 1.58 8.23 -1.14
C ALA A 90 2.01 9.70 -1.30
N ALA A 91 3.31 10.00 -1.26
CA ALA A 91 3.82 11.35 -1.46
C ALA A 91 3.54 11.86 -2.90
N LEU A 92 3.75 11.02 -3.91
CA LEU A 92 3.48 11.37 -5.32
C LEU A 92 2.01 11.70 -5.57
N MET A 93 1.10 11.07 -4.82
CA MET A 93 -0.34 11.34 -4.91
C MET A 93 -0.67 12.80 -4.56
N GLY A 94 0.09 13.42 -3.64
CA GLY A 94 -0.07 14.84 -3.30
C GLY A 94 0.61 15.82 -4.27
N LEU A 95 1.30 15.34 -5.30
CA LEU A 95 2.03 16.16 -6.28
C LEU A 95 1.34 16.22 -7.66
N THR A 96 0.16 15.60 -7.80
CA THR A 96 -0.55 15.51 -9.06
C THR A 96 -2.05 15.62 -8.84
N GLU A 97 -2.75 16.11 -9.86
CA GLU A 97 -4.21 16.24 -9.90
C GLU A 97 -4.80 15.43 -11.05
N ALA A 98 -3.95 14.79 -11.85
CA ALA A 98 -4.37 14.08 -13.06
C ALA A 98 -4.97 12.71 -12.72
N MET A 99 -6.18 12.44 -13.21
CA MET A 99 -6.87 11.15 -13.02
C MET A 99 -6.00 9.95 -13.40
N ALA A 100 -5.36 10.00 -14.58
CA ALA A 100 -4.49 8.91 -15.03
C ALA A 100 -3.33 8.64 -14.06
N ALA A 101 -2.76 9.70 -13.47
CA ALA A 101 -1.72 9.58 -12.46
C ALA A 101 -2.26 8.95 -11.18
N PHE A 102 -3.46 9.35 -10.72
CA PHE A 102 -4.10 8.70 -9.56
C PHE A 102 -4.34 7.21 -9.79
N LEU A 103 -4.83 6.80 -10.95
CA LEU A 103 -5.05 5.39 -11.26
C LEU A 103 -3.74 4.60 -11.23
N ALA A 104 -2.68 5.10 -11.87
CA ALA A 104 -1.37 4.46 -11.89
C ALA A 104 -0.76 4.37 -10.49
N ILE A 105 -0.75 5.49 -9.74
CA ILE A 105 -0.22 5.55 -8.37
C ILE A 105 -0.97 4.57 -7.48
N ARG A 106 -2.31 4.55 -7.55
CA ARG A 106 -3.11 3.66 -6.71
C ARG A 106 -2.96 2.20 -7.03
N PHE A 107 -2.86 1.86 -8.32
CA PHE A 107 -2.56 0.50 -8.75
C PHE A 107 -1.21 0.04 -8.19
N LEU A 108 -0.16 0.83 -8.39
CA LEU A 108 1.18 0.51 -7.87
C LEU A 108 1.22 0.45 -6.34
N ALA A 109 0.47 1.31 -5.66
CA ALA A 109 0.38 1.30 -4.20
C ALA A 109 -0.31 0.03 -3.69
N GLY A 110 -1.35 -0.43 -4.39
CA GLY A 110 -2.00 -1.71 -4.11
C GLY A 110 -1.03 -2.89 -4.27
N LEU A 111 -0.30 -2.90 -5.39
CA LEU A 111 0.73 -3.90 -5.67
C LEU A 111 1.80 -3.95 -4.57
N ALA A 112 2.34 -2.80 -4.19
CA ALA A 112 3.35 -2.68 -3.14
C ALA A 112 2.83 -3.15 -1.77
N SER A 113 1.62 -2.74 -1.38
CA SER A 113 1.01 -3.14 -0.10
C SER A 113 0.71 -4.64 -0.02
N ALA A 114 0.51 -5.33 -1.15
CA ALA A 114 0.36 -6.78 -1.16
C ALA A 114 1.64 -7.49 -0.68
N PHE A 115 2.82 -7.06 -1.14
CA PHE A 115 4.12 -7.61 -0.73
C PHE A 115 4.50 -7.33 0.73
N VAL A 116 3.82 -6.38 1.38
CA VAL A 116 4.01 -6.13 2.81
C VAL A 116 3.13 -7.04 3.66
N MET A 117 1.98 -7.45 3.12
CA MET A 117 0.99 -8.26 3.86
C MET A 117 1.15 -9.77 3.64
N VAL A 118 1.39 -10.19 2.39
CA VAL A 118 1.49 -11.59 1.97
C VAL A 118 2.91 -12.09 2.17
#